data_AF-A0A2V8QQE3-F1
#
_entry.id   AF-A0A2V8QQE3-F1
#
_cell.length_a   1.000
_cell.length_b   1.000
_cell.length_c   1.000
_cell.angle_alpha   90.00
_cell.angle_beta   90.00
_cell.angle_gamma   90.00
#
_symmetry.space_group_name_H-M   'P 1'
#
loop_
_entity.id
_entity.type
_entity.pdbx_description
1 polymer ?
#
loop_
_entity_poly.entity_id
_entity_poly.type
_entity_poly.pdbx_seq_one_letter_code
_entity_poly.pdbx_strand_id
1 'polypeptide(L)' 'MGKRAVDYLTTTRGISRSRLVFVNGGYRETNAFELWLVPQGAEPPRPTPSLSPDQLRPAPRRAHDD' A
#
# COMPACT_ATOMS: atom_id res chain seq x y z
N MET A 1 -0.79 -8.02 -2.32
CA MET A 1 -1.37 -6.68 -2.61
C MET A 1 -0.43 -5.92 -3.54
N GLY A 2 -0.95 -5.15 -4.51
CA GLY A 2 -0.16 -4.22 -5.35
C GLY A 2 0.54 -4.77 -6.62
N LYS A 3 0.39 -6.07 -6.98
CA LYS A 3 1.16 -6.71 -8.08
C LYS A 3 1.16 -5.90 -9.39
N ARG A 4 0.02 -5.33 -9.79
CA ARG A 4 -0.07 -4.51 -11.01
C ARG A 4 0.83 -3.27 -10.98
N ALA A 5 0.92 -2.59 -9.84
CA ALA A 5 1.79 -1.42 -9.69
C ALA A 5 3.26 -1.83 -9.71
N VAL A 6 3.61 -2.95 -9.06
CA VAL A 6 4.96 -3.51 -9.09
C VAL A 6 5.37 -3.87 -10.51
N ASP A 7 4.54 -4.64 -11.22
CA ASP A 7 4.81 -5.07 -12.59
C ASP A 7 4.97 -3.86 -13.52
N TYR A 8 4.15 -2.81 -13.35
CA TYR A 8 4.29 -1.58 -14.12
C TYR A 8 5.65 -0.90 -13.87
N LEU A 9 6.06 -0.75 -12.61
CA LEU A 9 7.33 -0.11 -12.27
C LEU A 9 8.54 -0.93 -12.73
N THR A 10 8.50 -2.25 -12.59
CA THR A 10 9.65 -3.10 -12.93
C THR A 10 9.71 -3.42 -14.42
N THR A 11 8.59 -3.83 -15.01
CA THR A 11 8.55 -4.36 -16.39
C THR A 11 8.36 -3.24 -17.41
N THR A 12 7.47 -2.28 -17.14
CA THR A 12 7.19 -1.19 -18.10
C THR A 12 8.16 -0.02 -17.92
N ARG A 13 8.54 0.31 -16.68
CA ARG A 13 9.42 1.46 -16.37
C ARG A 13 10.88 1.09 -16.09
N GLY A 14 11.22 -0.20 -16.08
CA GLY A 14 12.61 -0.67 -15.93
C GLY A 14 13.24 -0.40 -14.57
N ILE A 15 12.45 -0.11 -13.54
CA ILE A 15 12.99 0.12 -12.19
C ILE A 15 13.37 -1.23 -11.58
N SER A 16 14.61 -1.38 -11.14
CA SER A 16 15.03 -2.59 -10.44
C SER A 16 14.13 -2.83 -9.22
N ARG A 17 13.66 -4.08 -9.08
CA ARG A 17 12.85 -4.50 -7.94
C ARG A 17 13.55 -4.27 -6.59
N SER A 18 14.88 -4.32 -6.56
CA SER A 18 15.68 -4.04 -5.35
C SER A 18 15.56 -2.60 -4.86
N ARG A 19 15.07 -1.67 -5.69
CA ARG A 19 14.82 -0.27 -5.33
C ARG A 19 13.41 -0.02 -4.80
N LEU A 20 12.55 -1.04 -4.75
CA LEU A 20 11.19 -0.92 -4.25
C LEU A 20 11.14 -1.33 -2.78
N VAL A 21 10.63 -0.42 -1.94
CA VAL A 21 10.36 -0.67 -0.52
C VAL A 21 8.85 -0.59 -0.30
N PHE A 22 8.29 -1.60 0.38
CA PHE A 22 6.87 -1.61 0.73
C PHE A 22 6.71 -1.21 2.19
N VAL A 23 5.85 -0.21 2.42
CA VAL A 23 5.50 0.26 3.76
C VAL A 23 4.02 -0.01 3.98
N ASN A 24 3.66 -0.55 5.15
CA ASN A 24 2.27 -0.66 5.55
C ASN A 24 1.75 0.74 5.92
N GLY A 25 0.80 1.25 5.14
CA GLY A 25 0.22 2.60 5.31
C GLY A 25 -0.78 2.73 6.47
N GLY A 26 -1.19 1.62 7.08
CA GLY A 26 -2.28 1.59 8.06
C GLY A 26 -3.65 1.68 7.40
N TYR A 27 -4.63 2.19 8.16
CA TYR A 27 -6.02 2.25 7.73
C TYR A 27 -6.46 3.68 7.38
N ARG A 28 -7.23 3.79 6.31
CA ARG A 28 -7.88 5.01 5.85
C ARG A 28 -9.31 4.69 5.41
N GLU A 29 -10.13 5.73 5.31
CA GLU A 29 -11.54 5.61 4.89
C GLU A 29 -11.67 4.99 3.48
N THR A 30 -10.71 5.27 2.61
CA THR A 30 -10.65 4.74 1.25
C THR A 30 -9.33 4.00 1.01
N ASN A 31 -9.40 2.95 0.20
CA ASN A 31 -8.21 2.22 -0.22
C ASN A 31 -7.32 3.12 -1.07
N ALA A 32 -6.05 3.27 -0.68
CA ALA A 32 -5.10 4.11 -1.37
C ALA A 32 -3.74 3.42 -1.51
N PHE A 33 -3.01 3.80 -2.57
CA PHE A 33 -1.58 3.54 -2.71
C PHE A 33 -0.88 4.89 -2.85
N GLU A 34 0.26 5.03 -2.16
CA GLU A 34 1.13 6.19 -2.29
C GLU A 34 2.46 5.75 -2.90
N LEU A 35 2.96 6.54 -3.85
CA LEU A 35 4.26 6.33 -4.46
C LEU A 35 5.15 7.53 -4.14
N TRP A 36 6.26 7.26 -3.48
CA TRP A 36 7.25 8.26 -3.10
C TRP A 36 8.56 8.03 -3.83
N LEU A 37 9.20 9.10 -4.29
CA LEU A 37 10.57 9.07 -4.80
C LEU A 37 11.50 9.50 -3.67
N VAL A 38 12.26 8.56 -3.13
CA VAL A 38 13.15 8.79 -1.98
C VAL A 38 14.61 8.69 -2.44
N PRO A 39 15.42 9.74 -2.24
CA PRO A 39 16.86 9.67 -2.49
C PRO A 39 17.53 8.58 -1.67
N GLN A 40 18.64 8.02 -2.16
CA GLN A 40 19.37 6.98 -1.44
C GLN A 40 19.92 7.55 -0.12
N GLY A 41 19.65 6.84 0.99
CA GLY A 41 20.08 7.24 2.32
C GLY A 41 19.19 8.28 3.01
N ALA A 42 18.15 8.79 2.35
CA ALA A 42 17.15 9.62 3.00
C ALA A 42 16.15 8.77 3.79
N GLU A 43 15.59 9.36 4.86
CA GLU A 43 14.55 8.72 5.65
C GLU A 43 13.29 8.47 4.79
N PRO A 44 12.66 7.29 4.90
CA PRO A 44 11.42 7.00 4.21
C PRO A 44 10.26 7.87 4.75
N PRO A 45 9.23 8.12 3.94
CA PRO A 45 8.05 8.85 4.39
C PRO A 45 7.35 8.11 5.53
N ARG A 46 6.83 8.87 6.50
CA ARG A 46 6.02 8.32 7.59
C ARG A 46 4.58 8.11 7.10
N PRO A 47 3.98 6.92 7.30
CA PRO A 47 2.57 6.70 7.00
C PRO A 47 1.66 7.67 7.75
N THR A 48 0.59 8.11 7.09
CA THR A 48 -0.45 8.98 7.66
C THR A 48 -1.83 8.28 7.62
N PRO A 49 -2.05 7.25 8.46
CA PRO A 49 -3.37 6.63 8.57
C PRO A 49 -4.39 7.64 9.11
N SER A 50 -5.61 7.58 8.62
CA SER A 50 -6.72 8.42 9.12
C SER A 50 -7.65 7.65 10.06
N LEU A 51 -7.50 6.33 10.15
CA LEU A 51 -8.29 5.46 11.01
C LEU A 51 -7.40 4.60 11.90
N SER A 52 -7.84 4.39 13.12
CA SER A 52 -7.32 3.36 14.03
C SER A 52 -8.01 2.01 13.80
N PRO A 53 -7.39 0.88 14.19
CA PRO A 53 -7.99 -0.44 14.06
C PRO A 53 -9.38 -0.56 14.72
N ASP A 54 -9.58 0.09 15.87
CA ASP A 54 -10.86 0.05 16.61
C ASP A 54 -12.01 0.74 15.87
N GLN A 55 -11.69 1.67 14.96
CA GLN A 55 -12.68 2.36 14.12
C GLN A 55 -13.07 1.55 12.88
N LEU A 56 -12.38 0.44 12.60
CA LEU A 56 -12.75 -0.45 11.51
C LEU A 56 -13.97 -1.26 11.90
N ARG A 57 -15.11 -0.95 11.26
CA ARG A 57 -16.23 -1.88 11.32
C ARG A 57 -15.84 -3.16 10.58
N PRO A 58 -16.05 -4.36 11.17
CA PRO A 58 -15.85 -5.60 10.44
C PRO A 58 -16.74 -5.57 9.19
N ALA A 59 -16.16 -5.92 8.05
CA ALA A 59 -16.96 -6.08 6.83
C ALA A 59 -18.07 -7.11 7.11
N PRO A 60 -19.31 -6.88 6.64
CA PRO A 60 -20.37 -7.87 6.80
C PRO A 60 -19.88 -9.18 6.19
N ARG A 61 -19.89 -10.25 7.00
CA ARG A 61 -19.52 -11.59 6.55
C ARG A 61 -20.49 -11.93 5.42
N ARG A 62 -19.99 -12.09 4.18
CA ARG A 62 -20.83 -12.60 3.10
C ARG A 62 -21.29 -13.98 3.55
N ALA A 63 -22.57 -14.11 3.89
CA ALA A 63 -23.19 -15.41 4.01
C ALA A 63 -23.00 -16.07 2.64
N HIS A 64 -22.18 -17.10 2.59
CA HIS A 64 -22.26 -18.06 1.51
C HIS A 64 -23.62 -18.73 1.68
N ASP A 65 -24.58 -18.36 0.84
CA ASP A 65 -25.78 -19.16 0.64
C ASP A 65 -25.34 -20.50 0.02
N ASP A 66 -25.87 -21.58 0.59
CA ASP A 66 -25.69 -22.99 0.22
C ASP A 66 -26.04 -23.30 -1.24
#